data_AF-A0AAE0J0G5-F1
#
_entry.id   AF-A0AAE0J0G5-F1
#
_cell.length_a   1.000
_cell.length_b   1.000
_cell.length_c   1.000
_cell.angle_alpha   90.00
_cell.angle_beta   90.00
_cell.angle_gamma   90.00
#
_symmetry.space_group_name_H-M   'P 1'
#
loop_
_entity.id
_entity.type
_entity.pdbx_description
1 polymer ?
#
loop_
_entity_poly.entity_id
_entity_poly.type
_entity_poly.pdbx_seq_one_letter_code
_entity_poly.pdbx_strand_id
1 'polypeptide(L)'
;FFAQVIIGCLAQIFGPVQQLSVNSKFYSAKLPPRLQTPALPHVTVQCPVYKEGLAGVIAPIVKSIKHAISTYELQGGAANMFINDDGLQLISEEDRQERIEFYADHSIGWVVRPRHGENGFQRRG
;
A
#
# COMPACT_ATOMS: atom_id res chain seq x y z
N PHE A 1 5.34 -43.68 -8.40
CA PHE A 1 6.21 -42.50 -8.21
C PHE A 1 6.99 -42.16 -9.49
N PHE A 2 7.94 -42.99 -9.96
CA PHE A 2 8.76 -42.72 -11.16
C PHE A 2 7.96 -42.50 -12.46
N ALA A 3 7.04 -43.40 -12.80
CA ALA A 3 6.22 -43.27 -14.02
C ALA A 3 5.31 -42.03 -14.02
N GLN A 4 4.79 -41.64 -12.85
CA GLN A 4 3.97 -40.43 -12.69
C GLN A 4 4.80 -39.16 -12.95
N VAL A 5 6.07 -39.13 -12.54
CA VAL A 5 6.97 -38.01 -12.83
C VAL A 5 7.24 -37.90 -14.33
N ILE A 6 7.52 -39.02 -15.01
CA ILE A 6 7.72 -39.03 -16.47
C ILE A 6 6.47 -38.53 -17.21
N ILE A 7 5.29 -39.06 -16.86
CA ILE A 7 4.03 -38.63 -17.47
C ILE A 7 3.75 -37.16 -17.15
N GLY A 8 4.03 -36.69 -15.93
CA GLY A 8 3.89 -35.29 -15.53
C GLY A 8 4.81 -34.35 -16.32
N CYS A 9 6.08 -34.72 -16.52
CA CYS A 9 7.02 -33.95 -17.33
C CYS A 9 6.58 -33.89 -18.81
N LEU A 10 6.17 -35.01 -19.39
CA LEU A 10 5.64 -35.04 -20.75
C LEU A 10 4.37 -34.18 -20.88
N ALA A 11 3.45 -34.27 -19.91
CA ALA A 11 2.25 -33.44 -19.87
C ALA A 11 2.55 -31.95 -19.72
N GLN A 12 3.65 -31.55 -19.06
CA GLN A 12 4.08 -30.15 -19.00
C GLN A 12 4.74 -29.67 -20.30
N ILE A 13 5.43 -30.56 -21.03
CA ILE A 13 6.06 -30.24 -22.33
C ILE A 13 5.01 -30.09 -23.43
N PHE A 14 4.02 -30.99 -23.48
CA PHE A 14 3.00 -31.02 -24.54
C PHE A 14 1.68 -30.40 -24.13
N GLY A 15 1.49 -30.10 -22.85
CA GLY A 15 0.27 -29.51 -22.32
C GLY A 15 0.10 -28.05 -22.72
N PRO A 16 -1.12 -27.52 -22.62
CA PRO A 16 -1.42 -26.15 -22.98
C PRO A 16 -0.69 -25.15 -22.06
N VAL A 17 0.32 -24.46 -22.61
CA VAL A 17 1.05 -23.37 -21.93
C VAL A 17 0.34 -22.01 -22.01
N GLN A 18 -0.80 -21.95 -22.70
CA GLN A 18 -1.55 -20.71 -22.94
C GLN A 18 -2.00 -20.00 -21.64
N GLN A 19 -2.18 -20.76 -20.56
CA GLN A 19 -2.46 -20.21 -19.22
C GLN A 19 -1.37 -19.27 -18.70
N LEU A 20 -0.13 -19.38 -19.19
CA LEU A 20 0.99 -18.51 -18.80
C LEU A 20 1.00 -17.19 -19.57
N SER A 21 0.26 -17.07 -20.68
CA SER A 21 0.23 -15.88 -21.54
C SER A 21 -1.12 -15.16 -21.53
N VAL A 22 -2.11 -15.69 -20.82
CA VAL A 22 -3.47 -15.14 -20.73
C VAL A 22 -3.83 -14.86 -19.28
N ASN A 23 -4.50 -13.73 -19.05
CA ASN A 23 -5.01 -13.39 -17.72
C ASN A 23 -6.06 -14.40 -17.29
N SER A 24 -5.96 -14.84 -16.05
CA SER A 24 -6.96 -15.66 -15.37
C SER A 24 -7.47 -14.92 -14.14
N LYS A 25 -8.45 -15.50 -13.45
CA LYS A 25 -8.93 -14.98 -12.16
C LYS A 25 -7.83 -14.85 -11.10
N PHE A 26 -6.79 -15.69 -11.18
CA PHE A 26 -5.76 -15.82 -10.15
C PHE A 26 -4.37 -15.33 -10.60
N TYR A 27 -4.21 -14.98 -11.88
CA TYR A 27 -2.91 -14.59 -12.44
C TYR A 27 -3.07 -13.58 -13.58
N SER A 28 -2.34 -12.47 -13.52
CA SER A 28 -2.22 -11.51 -14.62
C SER A 28 -0.94 -11.77 -15.41
N ALA A 29 -1.07 -12.50 -16.50
CA ALA A 29 0.01 -12.81 -17.44
C ALA A 29 0.37 -11.64 -18.36
N LYS A 30 -0.59 -10.76 -18.66
CA LYS A 30 -0.42 -9.61 -19.54
C LYS A 30 -0.21 -8.34 -18.74
N LEU A 31 0.78 -7.55 -19.16
CA LEU A 31 1.06 -6.26 -18.55
C LEU A 31 -0.17 -5.34 -18.73
N PRO A 32 -0.56 -4.59 -17.68
CA PRO A 32 -1.59 -3.58 -17.81
C PRO A 32 -1.13 -2.49 -18.79
N PRO A 33 -2.03 -1.96 -19.64
CA PRO A 33 -1.69 -0.84 -20.50
C PRO A 33 -1.33 0.38 -19.66
N ARG A 34 -0.34 1.16 -20.11
CA ARG A 34 -0.05 2.45 -19.47
C ARG A 34 -1.22 3.40 -19.70
N LEU A 35 -1.50 4.24 -18.70
CA LEU A 35 -2.44 5.34 -18.86
C LEU A 35 -1.90 6.28 -19.95
N GLN A 36 -2.64 6.40 -21.05
CA GLN A 36 -2.34 7.32 -22.16
C GLN A 36 -3.23 8.58 -22.11
N THR A 37 -3.95 8.78 -21.01
CA THR A 37 -4.84 9.93 -20.85
C THR A 37 -4.02 11.21 -20.66
N PRO A 38 -4.35 12.30 -21.37
CA PRO A 38 -3.63 13.57 -21.24
C PRO A 38 -3.82 14.22 -19.86
N ALA A 39 -4.91 13.89 -19.17
CA ALA A 39 -5.14 14.28 -17.77
C ALA A 39 -4.95 13.06 -16.87
N LEU A 40 -4.06 13.20 -15.89
CA LEU A 40 -3.87 12.21 -14.83
C LEU A 40 -4.87 12.48 -13.69
N PRO A 41 -5.49 11.43 -13.11
CA PRO A 41 -6.45 11.62 -12.02
C PRO A 41 -5.78 12.17 -10.76
N HIS A 42 -6.54 12.85 -9.91
CA HIS A 42 -6.06 13.16 -8.57
C HIS A 42 -6.02 11.88 -7.71
N VAL A 43 -4.89 11.60 -7.07
CA VAL A 43 -4.71 10.39 -6.24
C VAL A 43 -4.46 10.76 -4.78
N THR A 44 -5.18 10.13 -3.86
CA THR A 44 -4.90 10.21 -2.42
C THR A 44 -4.33 8.89 -1.93
N VAL A 45 -3.10 8.93 -1.43
CA VAL A 45 -2.44 7.77 -0.83
C VAL A 45 -2.79 7.71 0.65
N GLN A 46 -3.61 6.73 1.04
CA GLN A 46 -3.88 6.46 2.44
C GLN A 46 -2.88 5.43 2.98
N CYS A 47 -2.28 5.73 4.12
CA CYS A 47 -1.29 4.88 4.77
C CYS A 47 -1.74 4.56 6.21
N PRO A 48 -2.32 3.37 6.44
CA PRO A 48 -2.72 2.95 7.77
C PRO A 48 -1.51 2.52 8.61
N VAL A 49 -1.51 2.94 9.87
CA VAL A 49 -0.45 2.69 10.86
C VAL A 49 -1.10 2.25 12.17
N TYR A 50 -0.48 1.29 12.85
CA TYR A 50 -0.92 0.78 14.15
C TYR A 50 0.20 0.51 15.15
N LYS A 51 1.25 -0.23 14.77
CA LYS A 51 2.36 -0.59 15.69
C LYS A 51 3.74 -0.32 15.10
N GLU A 52 3.77 0.19 13.88
CA GLU A 52 4.97 0.53 13.14
C GLU A 52 5.69 1.68 13.84
N GLY A 53 7.02 1.61 13.95
CA GLY A 53 7.83 2.65 14.55
C GLY A 53 8.11 3.83 13.60
N LEU A 54 8.28 5.03 14.16
CA LEU A 54 8.50 6.26 13.40
C LEU A 54 9.76 6.16 12.52
N ALA A 55 10.93 6.01 13.14
CA ALA A 55 12.21 5.99 12.42
C ALA A 55 12.41 4.74 11.55
N GLY A 56 11.95 3.57 12.03
CA GLY A 56 12.20 2.29 11.37
C GLY A 56 11.30 2.01 10.16
N VAL A 57 10.09 2.57 10.13
CA VAL A 57 9.08 2.19 9.14
C VAL A 57 8.38 3.40 8.55
N ILE A 58 7.80 4.28 9.38
CA ILE A 58 6.96 5.39 8.92
C ILE A 58 7.78 6.40 8.10
N ALA A 59 8.94 6.83 8.61
CA ALA A 59 9.78 7.81 7.93
C ALA A 59 10.31 7.31 6.57
N PRO A 60 10.84 6.08 6.44
CA PRO A 60 11.18 5.49 5.15
C PRO A 60 9.99 5.41 4.17
N ILE A 61 8.81 5.04 4.64
CA ILE A 61 7.59 4.96 3.82
C ILE A 61 7.20 6.35 3.31
N VAL A 62 7.15 7.35 4.18
CA VAL A 62 6.82 8.73 3.82
C VAL A 62 7.81 9.28 2.79
N LYS A 63 9.11 9.04 2.97
CA LYS A 63 10.14 9.45 1.99
C LYS A 63 9.92 8.81 0.62
N SER A 64 9.64 7.50 0.59
CA SER A 64 9.39 6.75 -0.65
C SER A 64 8.13 7.26 -1.38
N ILE A 65 7.03 7.44 -0.65
CA ILE A 65 5.77 7.92 -1.21
C ILE A 65 5.88 9.37 -1.70
N LYS A 66 6.54 10.26 -0.95
CA LYS A 66 6.77 11.64 -1.40
C LYS A 66 7.55 11.69 -2.71
N HIS A 67 8.57 10.85 -2.87
CA HIS A 67 9.30 10.76 -4.13
C HIS A 67 8.39 10.30 -5.29
N ALA A 68 7.52 9.32 -5.06
CA ALA A 68 6.53 8.88 -6.04
C ALA A 68 5.51 9.98 -6.38
N ILE A 69 5.03 10.73 -5.38
CA ILE A 69 4.11 11.87 -5.55
C ILE A 69 4.78 12.94 -6.42
N SER A 70 6.00 13.36 -6.11
CA SER A 70 6.71 14.34 -6.92
C SER A 70 6.88 13.88 -8.37
N THR A 71 7.17 12.60 -8.59
CA THR A 71 7.25 12.03 -9.95
C THR A 71 5.90 12.09 -10.67
N TYR A 72 4.80 11.82 -9.96
CA TYR A 72 3.45 11.88 -10.51
C TYR A 72 3.01 13.30 -10.84
N GLU A 73 3.33 14.25 -9.98
CA GLU A 73 3.06 15.67 -10.17
C GLU A 73 3.85 16.26 -11.35
N LEU A 74 5.12 15.85 -11.52
CA LEU A 74 5.94 16.23 -12.69
C LEU A 74 5.37 15.73 -14.02
N GLN A 75 4.55 14.67 -14.00
CA GLN A 75 3.84 14.17 -15.18
C GLN A 75 2.52 14.93 -15.45
N GLY A 76 2.19 15.94 -14.66
CA GLY A 76 0.96 16.71 -14.75
C GLY A 76 -0.20 16.14 -13.94
N GLY A 77 0.06 15.17 -13.06
CA GLY A 77 -0.91 14.67 -12.09
C GLY A 77 -0.99 15.54 -10.83
N ALA A 78 -1.87 15.17 -9.93
CA ALA A 78 -1.95 15.74 -8.59
C ALA A 78 -2.11 14.60 -7.59
N ALA A 79 -1.30 14.60 -6.53
CA ALA A 79 -1.44 13.57 -5.51
C ALA A 79 -1.18 14.12 -4.11
N ASN A 80 -1.83 13.52 -3.11
CA ASN A 80 -1.61 13.83 -1.72
C ASN A 80 -1.54 12.55 -0.87
N MET A 81 -1.12 12.71 0.39
CA MET A 81 -0.92 11.63 1.34
C MET A 81 -1.73 11.89 2.60
N PHE A 82 -2.28 10.81 3.18
CA PHE A 82 -3.02 10.83 4.42
C PHE A 82 -2.64 9.62 5.28
N ILE A 83 -2.42 9.84 6.57
CA ILE A 83 -2.01 8.81 7.53
C ILE A 83 -3.16 8.46 8.47
N ASN A 84 -3.48 7.18 8.60
CA ASN A 84 -4.49 6.67 9.52
C ASN A 84 -3.75 5.97 10.68
N ASP A 85 -3.31 6.73 11.69
CA ASP A 85 -2.44 6.21 12.77
C ASP A 85 -3.26 5.90 14.03
N ASP A 86 -3.79 4.68 14.10
CA ASP A 86 -4.45 4.15 15.29
C ASP A 86 -3.46 3.82 16.42
N GLY A 87 -2.15 3.79 16.11
CA GLY A 87 -1.05 3.51 17.02
C GLY A 87 -0.74 4.63 17.99
N LEU A 88 -1.12 5.88 17.66
CA LEU A 88 -0.98 7.03 18.56
C LEU A 88 -1.64 6.78 19.92
N GLN A 89 -2.61 5.87 20.02
CA GLN A 89 -3.29 5.51 21.28
C GLN A 89 -2.51 4.53 22.17
N LEU A 90 -1.45 3.90 21.65
CA LEU A 90 -0.73 2.82 22.32
C LEU A 90 0.67 3.22 22.78
N ILE A 91 1.22 4.29 22.20
CA ILE A 91 2.56 4.80 22.47
C ILE A 91 2.59 5.81 23.62
N SER A 92 3.79 6.12 24.12
CA SER A 92 3.99 7.15 25.13
C SER A 92 3.60 8.54 24.59
N GLU A 93 3.36 9.49 25.49
CA GLU A 93 3.02 10.86 25.07
C GLU A 93 4.18 11.54 24.33
N GLU A 94 5.42 11.24 24.73
CA GLU A 94 6.64 11.72 24.08
C GLU A 94 6.73 11.21 22.63
N ASP A 95 6.58 9.90 22.42
CA ASP A 95 6.61 9.29 21.07
C ASP A 95 5.44 9.77 20.21
N ARG A 96 4.29 10.05 20.83
CA ARG A 96 3.11 10.60 20.14
C ARG A 96 3.41 12.00 19.63
N GLN A 97 3.98 12.86 20.47
CA GLN A 97 4.30 14.22 20.10
C GLN A 97 5.33 14.24 18.96
N GLU A 98 6.38 13.41 19.05
CA GLU A 98 7.38 13.28 17.98
C GLU A 98 6.74 12.86 16.64
N ARG A 99 5.77 11.93 16.67
CA ARG A 99 5.04 11.54 15.45
C ARG A 99 4.17 12.66 14.89
N ILE A 100 3.45 13.37 15.74
CA ILE A 100 2.57 14.47 15.31
C ILE A 100 3.40 15.60 14.69
N GLU A 101 4.53 15.94 15.32
CA GLU A 101 5.51 16.90 14.80
C GLU A 101 6.06 16.44 13.45
N PHE A 102 6.47 15.16 13.35
CA PHE A 102 6.92 14.60 12.08
C PHE A 102 5.87 14.73 10.97
N TYR A 103 4.59 14.44 11.26
CA TYR A 103 3.52 14.61 10.27
C TYR A 103 3.31 16.08 9.88
N ALA A 104 3.38 17.01 10.85
CA ALA A 104 3.27 18.44 10.60
C ALA A 104 4.42 18.99 9.75
N ASP A 105 5.66 18.63 10.08
CA ASP A 105 6.88 19.00 9.33
C ASP A 105 6.82 18.52 7.87
N HIS A 106 6.18 17.38 7.66
CA HIS A 106 5.99 16.81 6.32
C HIS A 106 4.69 17.27 5.65
N SER A 107 3.90 18.16 6.26
CA SER A 107 2.60 18.62 5.76
C SER A 107 1.65 17.46 5.42
N ILE A 108 1.62 16.43 6.27
CA ILE A 108 0.80 15.25 6.11
C ILE A 108 -0.44 15.36 7.00
N GLY A 109 -1.62 15.21 6.40
CA GLY A 109 -2.86 15.05 7.16
C GLY A 109 -2.87 13.69 7.85
N TRP A 110 -3.26 13.66 9.12
CA TRP A 110 -3.36 12.42 9.89
C TRP A 110 -4.67 12.35 10.67
N VAL A 111 -5.11 11.12 10.97
CA VAL A 111 -6.28 10.86 11.82
C VAL A 111 -6.01 9.68 12.75
N VAL A 112 -6.61 9.74 13.94
CA VAL A 112 -6.68 8.62 14.88
C VAL A 112 -8.14 8.34 15.20
N ARG A 113 -8.56 7.06 15.17
CA ARG A 113 -9.93 6.69 15.57
C ARG A 113 -10.01 6.58 17.09
N PRO A 114 -11.11 6.98 17.76
CA PRO A 114 -11.30 6.78 19.20
C PRO A 114 -11.06 5.34 19.68
N ARG A 115 -10.76 5.15 20.96
CA ARG A 115 -10.58 3.80 21.53
C ARG A 115 -11.89 3.02 21.43
N HIS A 116 -11.79 1.69 21.31
CA HIS A 116 -12.98 0.84 21.35
C HIS A 116 -13.68 1.02 22.71
N GLY A 117 -14.99 1.29 22.68
CA GLY A 117 -15.80 1.51 23.88
C GLY A 117 -15.75 2.94 24.43
N GLU A 118 -14.97 3.84 23.83
CA GLU A 118 -14.93 5.25 24.22
C GLU A 118 -16.19 5.97 23.69
N ASN A 119 -16.99 6.57 24.57
CA ASN A 119 -18.24 7.28 24.23
C ASN A 119 -19.24 6.45 23.39
N GLY A 120 -19.28 5.12 23.58
CA GLY A 120 -20.15 4.23 22.80
C GLY A 120 -19.64 3.91 21.39
N PHE A 121 -18.40 4.31 21.04
CA PHE A 121 -17.79 3.97 19.77
C PHE A 121 -17.43 2.48 19.71
N GLN A 122 -18.10 1.75 18.82
CA GLN A 122 -17.89 0.31 18.64
C GLN A 122 -17.07 0.07 17.37
N ARG A 123 -15.80 -0.35 17.51
CA ARG A 123 -14.97 -0.77 16.36
C ARG A 123 -15.56 -2.04 15.74
N ARG A 124 -15.84 -2.02 14.44
CA ARG A 124 -16.40 -3.16 13.70
C ARG A 124 -15.35 -4.14 13.16
N GLY A 125 -14.07 -3.89 13.44
CA GLY A 125 -12.91 -4.56 12.85
C GLY A 125 -11.80 -3.57 12.63
#